data_AF-A0A1Q3QDP9-F1
#
_entry.id   AF-A0A1Q3QDP9-F1
#
_cell.length_a   1.000
_cell.length_b   1.000
_cell.length_c   1.000
_cell.angle_alpha   90.00
_cell.angle_beta   90.00
_cell.angle_gamma   90.00
#
_symmetry.space_group_name_H-M   'P 1'
#
loop_
_entity.id
_entity.type
_entity.pdbx_description
1 polymer ?
#
loop_
_entity_poly.entity_id
_entity_poly.type
_entity_poly.pdbx_seq_one_letter_code
_entity_poly.pdbx_strand_id
1 'polypeptide(L)'
;MATTDNDNILMMFEEINQKLDRANQQIEKIGQKQPEETGNEQILELKTVMEDFHESQSEKLNEIENAVRKEKRKIEFTPNSVNTIIVLLSLMVFVLGFLWWNARLHEQLAQYADNDLKYRYILMQGKTTPETLSHLENIFESKSDSAKIIRKQVENYEKNLMEEIKLLNKARLKEQEAERVREELEILRNNK
;
A
#
# COMPACT_ATOMS: atom_id res chain seq x y z
N MET A 1 25.71 13.30 68.22
CA MET A 1 25.47 11.94 68.76
C MET A 1 24.90 11.12 67.61
N ALA A 2 25.76 10.53 66.78
CA ALA A 2 25.40 9.90 65.50
C ALA A 2 26.18 8.58 65.27
N THR A 3 26.53 7.89 66.35
CA THR A 3 27.33 6.65 66.30
C THR A 3 26.47 5.39 66.48
N THR A 4 25.26 5.50 67.05
CA THR A 4 24.40 4.34 67.36
C THR A 4 23.78 3.68 66.13
N ASP A 5 23.60 4.39 65.02
CA ASP A 5 22.92 3.87 63.83
C ASP A 5 23.85 3.02 62.94
N ASN A 6 25.13 3.43 62.85
CA ASN A 6 26.12 2.72 62.02
C ASN A 6 26.58 1.39 62.65
N ASP A 7 26.68 1.35 63.98
CA ASP A 7 27.01 0.12 64.72
C ASP A 7 25.88 -0.93 64.62
N ASN A 8 24.62 -0.48 64.57
CA ASN A 8 23.47 -1.35 64.34
C ASN A 8 23.48 -1.96 62.92
N ILE A 9 23.86 -1.18 61.90
CA ILE A 9 23.98 -1.68 60.52
C ILE A 9 25.10 -2.73 60.44
N LEU A 10 26.23 -2.51 61.12
CA LEU A 10 27.34 -3.46 61.14
C LEU A 10 26.95 -4.79 61.83
N MET A 11 26.26 -4.72 62.98
CA MET A 11 25.75 -5.91 63.66
C MET A 11 24.74 -6.69 62.79
N MET A 12 23.88 -6.01 62.04
CA MET A 12 22.95 -6.67 61.12
C MET A 12 23.68 -7.40 59.98
N PHE A 13 24.74 -6.81 59.43
CA PHE A 13 25.57 -7.47 58.41
C PHE A 13 26.29 -8.71 58.95
N GLU A 14 26.81 -8.63 60.18
CA GLU A 14 27.46 -9.77 60.84
C GLU A 14 26.47 -10.91 61.11
N GLU A 15 25.25 -10.59 61.54
CA GLU A 15 24.20 -11.60 61.75
C GLU A 15 23.77 -12.28 60.45
N ILE A 16 23.68 -11.52 59.34
CA ILE A 16 23.37 -12.07 58.02
C ILE A 16 24.45 -13.05 57.56
N ASN A 17 25.73 -12.69 57.69
CA ASN A 17 26.84 -13.58 57.32
C ASN A 17 26.86 -14.84 58.20
N GLN A 18 26.58 -14.71 59.49
CA GLN A 18 26.52 -15.86 60.38
C GLN A 18 25.38 -16.82 60.03
N LYS A 19 24.21 -16.29 59.62
CA LYS A 19 23.09 -17.11 59.12
C LYS A 19 23.44 -17.80 57.81
N LEU A 20 24.16 -17.13 56.92
CA LEU A 20 24.61 -17.70 55.65
C LEU A 20 25.58 -18.88 55.88
N ASP A 21 26.51 -18.76 56.81
CA ASP A 21 27.44 -19.85 57.15
C ASP A 21 26.72 -21.05 57.77
N ARG A 22 25.76 -20.81 58.66
CA ARG A 22 24.94 -21.90 59.24
C ARG A 22 24.09 -22.60 58.17
N ALA A 23 23.59 -21.87 57.17
CA ALA A 23 22.85 -22.45 56.06
C ALA A 23 23.77 -23.31 55.18
N ASN A 24 24.97 -22.83 54.86
CA ASN A 24 25.95 -23.57 54.08
C ASN A 24 26.39 -24.87 54.79
N GLN A 25 26.63 -24.83 56.10
CA GLN A 25 26.94 -26.04 56.88
C GLN A 25 25.78 -27.04 56.92
N GLN A 26 24.53 -26.59 56.90
CA GLN A 26 23.38 -27.48 56.80
C GLN A 26 23.27 -28.11 55.40
N ILE A 27 23.55 -27.35 54.34
CA ILE A 27 23.58 -27.87 52.96
C ILE A 27 24.69 -28.92 52.81
N GLU A 28 25.86 -28.71 53.41
CA GLU A 28 26.96 -29.68 53.38
C GLU A 28 26.60 -30.99 54.12
N LYS A 29 25.88 -30.90 55.25
CA LYS A 29 25.35 -32.07 55.96
C LYS A 29 24.24 -32.81 55.20
N ILE A 30 23.45 -32.10 54.40
CA ILE A 30 22.45 -32.69 53.50
C ILE A 30 23.16 -33.42 52.33
N GLY A 31 24.23 -32.85 51.79
CA GLY A 31 25.05 -33.47 50.74
C GLY A 31 25.74 -34.78 51.16
N GLN A 32 26.01 -34.97 52.47
CA GLN A 32 26.59 -36.21 53.00
C GLN A 32 25.57 -37.32 53.32
N LYS A 33 24.25 -37.08 53.19
CA LYS A 33 23.24 -38.13 53.29
C LYS A 33 22.62 -38.43 51.92
N GLN A 34 23.26 -39.34 51.17
CA GLN A 34 22.63 -40.04 50.05
C GLN A 34 22.09 -41.41 50.56
N PRO A 35 20.90 -41.86 50.10
CA PRO A 35 19.97 -42.68 50.89
C PRO A 35 20.11 -44.20 50.71
N GLU A 36 19.57 -44.94 51.69
CA GLU A 36 19.50 -46.40 51.81
C GLU A 36 18.88 -47.14 50.61
N GLU A 37 19.41 -48.35 50.35
CA GLU A 37 19.22 -49.25 49.20
C GLU A 37 17.87 -49.98 49.11
N THR A 38 16.74 -49.30 48.88
CA THR A 38 15.46 -50.01 48.61
C THR A 38 14.67 -49.50 47.40
N GLY A 39 15.25 -48.61 46.58
CA GLY A 39 14.59 -48.02 45.40
C GLY A 39 15.16 -48.42 44.03
N ASN A 40 16.19 -49.27 43.98
CA ASN A 40 17.11 -49.31 42.85
C ASN A 40 16.53 -50.04 41.62
N GLU A 41 15.72 -51.08 41.86
CA GLU A 41 15.19 -51.96 40.81
C GLU A 41 14.01 -51.30 40.07
N GLN A 42 13.07 -50.69 40.79
CA GLN A 42 11.95 -49.95 40.20
C GLN A 42 12.40 -48.68 39.47
N ILE A 43 13.44 -48.00 39.98
CA ILE A 43 14.04 -46.84 39.30
C ILE A 43 14.76 -47.28 38.03
N LEU A 44 15.39 -48.47 38.02
CA LEU A 44 16.02 -49.02 36.83
C LEU A 44 14.99 -49.37 35.75
N GLU A 45 13.90 -50.04 36.11
CA GLU A 45 12.80 -50.33 35.17
C GLU A 45 12.16 -49.05 34.61
N LEU A 46 11.89 -48.07 35.48
CA LEU A 46 11.34 -46.79 35.05
C LEU A 46 12.29 -46.05 34.10
N LYS A 47 13.60 -46.14 34.35
CA LYS A 47 14.62 -45.57 33.47
C LYS A 47 14.61 -46.25 32.11
N THR A 48 14.53 -47.59 32.07
CA THR A 48 14.47 -48.35 30.82
C THR A 48 13.21 -48.01 30.01
N VAL A 49 12.04 -47.93 30.66
CA VAL A 49 10.79 -47.55 29.98
C VAL A 49 10.83 -46.11 29.47
N MET A 50 11.46 -45.20 30.22
CA MET A 50 11.62 -43.80 29.79
C MET A 50 12.56 -43.68 28.59
N GLU A 51 13.62 -44.49 28.55
CA GLU A 51 14.59 -44.52 27.46
C GLU A 51 13.97 -45.09 26.18
N ASP A 52 13.22 -46.20 26.29
CA ASP A 52 12.46 -46.80 25.20
C ASP A 52 11.36 -45.85 24.66
N PHE A 53 10.67 -45.14 25.56
CA PHE A 53 9.72 -44.10 25.16
C PHE A 53 10.39 -42.94 24.44
N HIS A 54 11.54 -42.47 24.92
CA HIS A 54 12.28 -41.37 24.30
C HIS A 54 12.80 -41.77 22.91
N GLU A 55 13.30 -43.00 22.75
CA GLU A 55 13.72 -43.54 21.46
C GLU A 55 12.54 -43.62 20.48
N SER A 56 11.40 -44.17 20.92
CA SER A 56 10.18 -44.23 20.09
C SER A 56 9.66 -42.85 19.68
N GLN A 57 9.70 -41.86 20.58
CA GLN A 57 9.32 -40.48 20.24
C GLN A 57 10.31 -39.85 19.26
N SER A 58 11.61 -40.08 19.44
CA SER A 58 12.64 -39.58 18.52
C SER A 58 12.49 -40.19 17.12
N GLU A 59 12.14 -41.47 17.03
CA GLU A 59 11.88 -42.15 15.76
C GLU A 59 10.66 -41.53 15.06
N LYS A 60 9.54 -41.38 15.76
CA LYS A 60 8.33 -40.73 15.21
C LYS A 60 8.56 -39.29 14.80
N LEU A 61 9.34 -38.52 15.58
CA LEU A 61 9.71 -37.16 15.22
C LEU A 61 10.59 -37.12 13.97
N ASN A 62 11.54 -38.04 13.83
CA ASN A 62 12.35 -38.18 12.61
C ASN A 62 11.51 -38.60 11.40
N GLU A 63 10.53 -39.47 11.57
CA GLU A 63 9.58 -39.83 10.50
C GLU A 63 8.72 -38.63 10.08
N ILE A 64 8.19 -37.87 11.04
CA ILE A 64 7.42 -36.64 10.78
C ILE A 64 8.31 -35.59 10.11
N GLU A 65 9.54 -35.39 10.59
CA GLU A 65 10.49 -34.46 9.99
C GLU A 65 10.81 -34.84 8.55
N ASN A 66 11.04 -36.13 8.28
CA ASN A 66 11.27 -36.65 6.94
C ASN A 66 10.02 -36.51 6.05
N ALA A 67 8.82 -36.73 6.59
CA ALA A 67 7.57 -36.53 5.87
C ALA A 67 7.35 -35.05 5.51
N VAL A 68 7.58 -34.13 6.44
CA VAL A 68 7.49 -32.68 6.23
C VAL A 68 8.57 -32.19 5.27
N ARG A 69 9.79 -32.71 5.35
CA ARG A 69 10.87 -32.40 4.40
C ARG A 69 10.54 -32.91 2.99
N LYS A 70 9.90 -34.08 2.89
CA LYS A 70 9.40 -34.65 1.63
C LYS A 70 8.21 -33.86 1.06
N GLU A 71 7.40 -33.24 1.91
CA GLU A 71 6.28 -32.38 1.52
C GLU A 71 6.74 -30.97 1.11
N LYS A 72 7.82 -30.46 1.71
CA LYS A 72 8.58 -29.28 1.23
C LYS A 72 9.35 -29.58 -0.06
N ARG A 73 8.71 -30.22 -1.05
CA ARG A 73 9.21 -30.21 -2.43
C ARG A 73 9.29 -28.76 -2.86
N LYS A 74 10.52 -28.27 -2.94
CA LYS A 74 10.89 -27.03 -3.62
C LYS A 74 10.08 -26.99 -4.92
N ILE A 75 9.38 -25.89 -5.17
CA ILE A 75 8.80 -25.63 -6.49
C ILE A 75 9.99 -25.36 -7.41
N GLU A 76 10.64 -26.42 -7.85
CA GLU A 76 11.63 -26.37 -8.90
C GLU A 76 10.83 -26.15 -10.19
N PHE A 77 10.90 -24.92 -10.72
CA PHE A 77 10.33 -24.59 -12.02
C PHE A 77 11.18 -25.26 -13.11
N THR A 78 11.06 -26.58 -13.23
CA THR A 78 11.66 -27.34 -14.31
C THR A 78 10.79 -27.12 -15.56
N PRO A 79 11.33 -26.64 -16.71
CA PRO A 79 10.56 -26.20 -17.89
C PRO A 79 9.57 -27.23 -18.47
N ASN A 80 9.81 -28.49 -18.18
CA ASN A 80 9.13 -29.68 -18.68
C ASN A 80 8.04 -30.19 -17.71
N SER A 81 7.76 -29.47 -16.61
CA SER A 81 6.69 -29.84 -15.68
C SER A 81 5.32 -29.38 -16.20
N VAL A 82 4.29 -30.20 -16.00
CA VAL A 82 2.90 -29.82 -16.34
C VAL A 82 2.47 -28.56 -15.57
N ASN A 83 2.99 -28.38 -14.35
CA ASN A 83 2.73 -27.20 -13.52
C ASN A 83 3.27 -25.92 -14.14
N THR A 84 4.49 -25.95 -14.72
CA THR A 84 5.03 -24.78 -15.45
C THR A 84 4.18 -24.43 -16.68
N ILE A 85 3.66 -25.43 -17.39
CA ILE A 85 2.79 -25.21 -18.55
C ILE A 85 1.46 -24.60 -18.12
N ILE A 86 0.84 -25.08 -17.04
CA ILE A 86 -0.41 -24.51 -16.50
C ILE A 86 -0.20 -23.05 -16.08
N VAL A 87 0.90 -22.74 -15.39
CA VAL A 87 1.22 -21.35 -14.99
C VAL A 87 1.41 -20.47 -16.23
N LEU A 88 2.15 -20.92 -17.24
CA LEU A 88 2.35 -20.19 -18.49
C LEU A 88 1.04 -19.96 -19.24
N LEU A 89 0.18 -20.97 -19.34
CA LEU A 89 -1.14 -20.84 -19.96
C LEU A 89 -2.04 -19.87 -19.19
N SER A 90 -2.02 -19.93 -17.84
CA SER A 90 -2.78 -19.00 -17.00
C SER A 90 -2.31 -17.54 -17.18
N LEU A 91 -0.99 -17.34 -17.28
CA LEU A 91 -0.39 -16.03 -17.56
C LEU A 91 -0.79 -15.54 -18.96
N MET A 92 -0.79 -16.43 -19.96
CA MET A 92 -1.20 -16.09 -21.32
C MET A 92 -2.67 -15.65 -21.39
N VAL A 93 -3.57 -16.40 -20.74
CA VAL A 93 -4.99 -16.01 -20.64
C VAL A 93 -5.15 -14.68 -19.90
N PHE A 94 -4.38 -14.47 -18.83
CA PHE A 94 -4.40 -13.22 -18.08
C PHE A 94 -3.95 -12.03 -18.95
N VAL A 95 -2.86 -12.18 -19.71
CA VAL A 95 -2.39 -11.14 -20.63
C VAL A 95 -3.45 -10.85 -21.70
N LEU A 96 -4.07 -11.88 -22.28
CA LEU A 96 -5.15 -11.67 -23.26
C LEU A 96 -6.36 -10.96 -22.66
N GLY A 97 -6.78 -11.35 -21.45
CA GLY A 97 -7.86 -10.68 -20.72
C GLY A 97 -7.53 -9.23 -20.39
N PHE A 98 -6.28 -8.96 -19.98
CA PHE A 98 -5.81 -7.61 -19.71
C PHE A 98 -5.75 -6.76 -20.98
N LEU A 99 -5.28 -7.29 -22.09
CA LEU A 99 -5.28 -6.59 -23.38
C LEU A 99 -6.70 -6.26 -23.84
N TRP A 100 -7.63 -7.21 -23.71
CA TRP A 100 -9.03 -6.97 -24.04
C TRP A 100 -9.67 -5.90 -23.14
N TRP A 101 -9.39 -5.95 -21.83
CA TRP A 101 -9.82 -4.93 -20.89
C TRP A 101 -9.27 -3.54 -21.24
N ASN A 102 -7.98 -3.45 -21.57
CA ASN A 102 -7.35 -2.19 -21.98
C ASN A 102 -7.94 -1.67 -23.30
N ALA A 103 -8.20 -2.54 -24.27
CA ALA A 103 -8.86 -2.15 -25.52
C ALA A 103 -10.25 -1.57 -25.26
N ARG A 104 -11.05 -2.24 -24.42
CA ARG A 104 -12.37 -1.74 -23.97
C ARG A 104 -12.27 -0.40 -23.25
N LEU A 105 -11.28 -0.23 -22.39
CA LEU A 105 -11.05 1.03 -21.68
C LEU A 105 -10.69 2.16 -22.64
N HIS A 106 -9.84 1.88 -23.63
CA HIS A 106 -9.48 2.85 -24.67
C HIS A 106 -10.69 3.28 -25.52
N GLU A 107 -11.58 2.35 -25.88
CA GLU A 107 -12.82 2.67 -26.59
C GLU A 107 -13.71 3.60 -25.76
N GLN A 108 -13.90 3.32 -24.47
CA GLN A 108 -14.68 4.18 -23.57
C GLN A 108 -14.05 5.57 -23.44
N LEU A 109 -12.72 5.64 -23.27
CA LEU A 109 -12.01 6.91 -23.17
C LEU A 109 -12.14 7.74 -24.45
N ALA A 110 -12.10 7.10 -25.61
CA ALA A 110 -12.33 7.76 -26.89
C ALA A 110 -13.76 8.32 -26.98
N GLN A 111 -14.77 7.58 -26.53
CA GLN A 111 -16.16 8.06 -26.48
C GLN A 111 -16.33 9.29 -25.59
N TYR A 112 -15.66 9.35 -24.44
CA TYR A 112 -15.70 10.55 -23.58
C TYR A 112 -15.06 11.77 -24.27
N ALA A 113 -13.92 11.58 -24.94
CA ALA A 113 -13.27 12.66 -25.68
C ALA A 113 -14.12 13.14 -26.87
N ASP A 114 -14.83 12.22 -27.52
CA ASP A 114 -15.74 12.54 -28.62
C ASP A 114 -16.98 13.30 -28.12
N ASN A 115 -17.53 12.92 -26.96
CA ASN A 115 -18.66 13.61 -26.35
C ASN A 115 -18.32 15.04 -25.92
N ASP A 116 -17.13 15.28 -25.35
CA ASP A 116 -16.65 16.64 -25.05
C ASP A 116 -16.57 17.48 -26.32
N LEU A 117 -16.03 16.90 -27.41
CA LEU A 117 -15.92 17.59 -28.68
C LEU A 117 -17.28 17.89 -29.31
N LYS A 118 -18.24 16.95 -29.24
CA LYS A 118 -19.64 17.18 -29.66
C LYS A 118 -20.25 18.35 -28.90
N TYR A 119 -20.07 18.40 -27.58
CA TYR A 119 -20.60 19.47 -26.73
C TYR A 119 -20.03 20.84 -27.10
N ARG A 120 -18.70 20.96 -27.20
CA ARG A 120 -18.04 22.22 -27.57
C ARG A 120 -18.42 22.69 -28.98
N TYR A 121 -18.58 21.75 -29.90
CA TYR A 121 -19.05 22.06 -31.25
C TYR A 121 -20.49 22.59 -31.26
N ILE A 122 -21.40 21.97 -30.50
CA ILE A 122 -22.77 22.46 -30.35
C ILE A 122 -22.78 23.88 -29.75
N LEU A 123 -21.92 24.12 -28.75
CA LEU A 123 -21.78 25.43 -28.13
C LEU A 123 -21.27 26.49 -29.13
N MET A 124 -20.30 26.13 -29.96
CA MET A 124 -19.79 26.97 -31.06
C MET A 124 -20.89 27.34 -32.07
N GLN A 125 -21.76 26.39 -32.44
CA GLN A 125 -22.80 26.64 -33.44
C GLN A 125 -23.93 27.54 -32.93
N GLY A 126 -24.14 27.62 -31.61
CA GLY A 126 -25.11 28.53 -30.97
C GLY A 126 -26.59 28.25 -31.25
N LYS A 127 -26.92 27.45 -32.26
CA LYS A 127 -28.27 26.96 -32.59
C LYS A 127 -28.21 25.48 -32.93
N THR A 128 -29.00 24.67 -32.26
CA THR A 128 -29.11 23.23 -32.55
C THR A 128 -30.39 22.98 -33.34
N THR A 129 -30.26 22.72 -34.64
CA THR A 129 -31.37 22.15 -35.42
C THR A 129 -31.26 20.62 -35.40
N PRO A 130 -32.38 19.89 -35.51
CA PRO A 130 -32.35 18.42 -35.60
C PRO A 130 -31.46 17.92 -36.75
N GLU A 131 -31.38 18.68 -37.85
CA GLU A 131 -30.51 18.40 -38.98
C GLU A 131 -29.02 18.52 -38.63
N THR A 132 -28.63 19.59 -37.93
CA THR A 132 -27.24 19.75 -37.46
C THR A 132 -26.83 18.67 -36.46
N LEU A 133 -27.74 18.23 -35.60
CA LEU A 133 -27.49 17.14 -34.65
C LEU A 133 -27.32 15.80 -35.38
N SER A 134 -28.19 15.51 -36.36
CA SER A 134 -28.10 14.31 -37.19
C SER A 134 -26.81 14.27 -38.02
N HIS A 135 -26.42 15.41 -38.60
CA HIS A 135 -25.16 15.53 -39.32
C HIS A 135 -23.95 15.29 -38.41
N LEU A 136 -23.99 15.82 -37.18
CA LEU A 136 -22.95 15.60 -36.18
C LEU A 136 -22.86 14.13 -35.75
N GLU A 137 -23.99 13.44 -35.55
CA GLU A 137 -24.03 12.01 -35.25
C GLU A 137 -23.34 11.21 -36.36
N ASN A 138 -23.69 11.47 -37.63
CA ASN A 138 -23.13 10.80 -38.79
C ASN A 138 -21.61 11.05 -38.94
N ILE A 139 -21.14 12.27 -38.64
CA ILE A 139 -19.71 12.60 -38.65
C ILE A 139 -18.94 11.76 -37.62
N PHE A 140 -19.46 11.59 -36.42
CA PHE A 140 -18.81 10.81 -35.36
C PHE A 140 -18.95 9.29 -35.59
N GLU A 141 -20.02 8.83 -36.22
CA GLU A 141 -20.17 7.43 -36.65
C GLU A 141 -19.16 7.05 -37.76
N SER A 142 -18.87 7.95 -38.68
CA SER A 142 -18.00 7.71 -39.85
C SER A 142 -16.49 7.53 -39.54
N LYS A 143 -16.08 7.53 -38.25
CA LYS A 143 -14.71 7.33 -37.72
C LYS A 143 -13.65 8.42 -37.99
N SER A 144 -12.83 8.64 -36.95
CA SER A 144 -11.53 9.34 -36.75
C SER A 144 -11.20 10.63 -37.54
N ASP A 145 -11.22 10.63 -38.86
CA ASP A 145 -10.71 11.78 -39.63
C ASP A 145 -11.69 12.96 -39.61
N SER A 146 -12.99 12.69 -39.60
CA SER A 146 -14.01 13.73 -39.49
C SER A 146 -14.01 14.39 -38.11
N ALA A 147 -13.69 13.65 -37.04
CA ALA A 147 -13.50 14.21 -35.70
C ALA A 147 -12.29 15.17 -35.63
N LYS A 148 -11.23 14.92 -36.41
CA LYS A 148 -10.09 15.86 -36.51
C LYS A 148 -10.48 17.18 -37.15
N ILE A 149 -11.39 17.15 -38.13
CA ILE A 149 -11.89 18.37 -38.78
C ILE A 149 -12.69 19.21 -37.78
N ILE A 150 -13.62 18.58 -37.06
CA ILE A 150 -14.41 19.25 -36.01
C ILE A 150 -13.50 19.82 -34.92
N ARG A 151 -12.50 19.06 -34.47
CA ARG A 151 -11.53 19.54 -33.47
C ARG A 151 -10.83 20.82 -33.91
N LYS A 152 -10.37 20.89 -35.16
CA LYS A 152 -9.75 22.11 -35.70
C LYS A 152 -10.73 23.27 -35.80
N GLN A 153 -11.99 23.01 -36.16
CA GLN A 153 -13.01 24.06 -36.23
C GLN A 153 -13.29 24.66 -34.85
N VAL A 154 -13.50 23.81 -33.84
CA VAL A 154 -13.73 24.22 -32.45
C VAL A 154 -12.52 24.97 -31.90
N GLU A 155 -11.31 24.44 -32.09
CA GLU A 155 -10.08 25.08 -31.61
C GLU A 155 -9.86 26.46 -32.22
N ASN A 156 -10.10 26.62 -33.52
CA ASN A 156 -9.97 27.91 -34.19
C ASN A 156 -11.03 28.92 -33.70
N TYR A 157 -12.27 28.47 -33.48
CA TYR A 157 -13.33 29.31 -32.93
C TYR A 157 -13.00 29.79 -31.52
N GLU A 158 -12.59 28.89 -30.62
CA GLU A 158 -12.24 29.24 -29.25
C GLU A 158 -11.04 30.17 -29.18
N LYS A 159 -10.04 29.96 -30.05
CA LYS A 159 -8.89 30.85 -30.14
C LYS A 159 -9.32 32.27 -30.54
N ASN A 160 -10.15 32.40 -31.56
CA ASN A 160 -10.67 33.70 -32.01
C ASN A 160 -11.50 34.37 -30.91
N LEU A 161 -12.38 33.61 -30.25
CA LEU A 161 -13.18 34.10 -29.13
C LEU A 161 -12.29 34.59 -27.98
N MET A 162 -11.22 33.87 -27.65
CA MET A 162 -10.28 34.26 -26.60
C MET A 162 -9.51 35.53 -26.97
N GLU A 163 -9.11 35.69 -28.23
CA GLU A 163 -8.49 36.91 -28.73
C GLU A 163 -9.43 38.11 -28.65
N GLU A 164 -10.69 37.93 -29.04
CA GLU A 164 -11.73 38.96 -28.94
C GLU A 164 -11.99 39.38 -27.48
N ILE A 165 -12.15 38.41 -26.57
CA ILE A 165 -12.31 38.67 -25.14
C ILE A 165 -11.11 39.43 -24.57
N LYS A 166 -9.88 39.08 -24.97
CA LYS A 166 -8.66 39.80 -24.55
C LYS A 166 -8.66 41.24 -25.04
N LEU A 167 -9.03 41.48 -26.30
CA LEU A 167 -9.12 42.83 -26.86
C LEU A 167 -10.20 43.65 -26.16
N LEU A 168 -11.37 43.07 -25.91
CA LEU A 168 -12.46 43.72 -25.20
C LEU A 168 -12.08 44.08 -23.77
N ASN A 169 -11.45 43.17 -23.03
CA ASN A 169 -10.97 43.44 -21.67
C ASN A 169 -9.91 44.54 -21.65
N LYS A 170 -9.01 44.56 -22.63
CA LYS A 170 -8.01 45.63 -22.77
C LYS A 170 -8.66 46.99 -23.08
N ALA A 171 -9.72 47.00 -23.89
CA ALA A 171 -10.47 48.22 -24.18
C ALA A 171 -11.18 48.74 -22.91
N ARG A 172 -11.84 47.86 -22.17
CA ARG A 172 -12.49 48.19 -20.89
C ARG A 172 -11.52 48.72 -19.84
N LEU A 173 -10.33 48.14 -19.72
CA LEU A 173 -9.33 48.64 -18.77
C LEU A 173 -8.89 50.07 -19.11
N LYS A 174 -8.67 50.35 -20.41
CA LYS A 174 -8.32 51.71 -20.86
C LYS A 174 -9.45 52.72 -20.63
N GLU A 175 -10.70 52.30 -20.81
CA GLU A 175 -11.87 53.12 -20.54
C GLU A 175 -11.96 53.48 -19.05
N GLN A 176 -11.76 52.50 -18.16
CA GLN A 176 -11.72 52.72 -16.71
C GLN A 176 -10.56 53.63 -16.28
N GLU A 177 -9.38 53.49 -16.88
CA GLU A 177 -8.25 54.40 -16.63
C GLU A 177 -8.57 55.82 -17.11
N ALA A 178 -9.19 55.98 -18.28
CA ALA A 178 -9.57 57.27 -18.81
C ALA A 178 -10.66 57.96 -17.96
N GLU A 179 -11.63 57.19 -17.44
CA GLU A 179 -12.65 57.69 -16.51
C GLU A 179 -12.02 58.17 -15.20
N ARG A 180 -11.11 57.39 -14.59
CA ARG A 180 -10.40 57.82 -13.36
C ARG A 180 -9.61 59.11 -13.56
N VAL A 181 -8.88 59.22 -14.66
CA VAL A 181 -8.11 60.44 -14.98
C VAL A 181 -9.05 61.63 -15.18
N ARG A 182 -10.21 61.44 -15.82
CA ARG A 182 -11.23 62.50 -15.97
C ARG A 182 -11.79 62.94 -14.62
N GLU A 183 -12.14 62.00 -13.75
CA GLU A 183 -12.63 62.30 -12.39
C GLU A 183 -11.60 63.09 -11.58
N GLU A 184 -10.32 62.68 -11.61
CA GLU A 184 -9.23 63.40 -10.94
C GLU A 184 -9.09 64.85 -11.46
N LEU A 185 -9.17 65.04 -12.78
CA LEU A 185 -9.12 66.37 -13.39
C LEU A 185 -10.32 67.24 -13.00
N GLU A 186 -11.52 66.67 -12.88
CA GLU A 186 -12.70 67.41 -12.44
C GLU A 186 -12.61 67.83 -10.97
N ILE A 187 -12.10 66.96 -10.09
CA ILE A 187 -11.85 67.29 -8.68
C ILE A 187 -10.81 68.42 -8.58
N LEU A 188 -9.72 68.34 -9.33
CA LEU A 188 -8.69 69.39 -9.34
C LEU A 188 -9.22 70.73 -9.85
N ARG A 189 -10.10 70.72 -10.86
CA ARG A 189 -10.73 71.94 -11.40
C ARG A 189 -11.66 72.61 -10.40
N ASN A 190 -12.45 71.83 -9.64
CA ASN A 190 -13.43 72.37 -8.70
C ASN A 190 -12.80 72.88 -7.39
N ASN A 191 -11.57 72.47 -7.07
CA ASN A 191 -10.83 72.90 -5.88
C ASN A 191 -9.96 74.16 -6.09
N LYS A 192 -10.09 74.86 -7.23
CA LYS A 192 -9.33 76.06 -7.58
C LYS A 192 -10.26 77.25 -7.82
#